data_AF-A0A962P0F7-F1
#
_entry.id   AF-A0A962P0F7-F1
#
_cell.length_a   1.000
_cell.length_b   1.000
_cell.length_c   1.000
_cell.angle_alpha   90.00
_cell.angle_beta   90.00
_cell.angle_gamma   90.00
#
_symmetry.space_group_name_H-M   'P 1'
#
loop_
_entity.id
_entity.type
_entity.pdbx_description
1 polymer ?
#
loop_
_entity_poly.entity_id
_entity_poly.type
_entity_poly.pdbx_seq_one_letter_code
_entity_poly.pdbx_strand_id
1 'polypeptide(L)'
;MFGKHSHGIAPMSHDRSNQIHIQHHDNYWQIQFEAMASTCEVLVDTDDSQLVQRLAHLMSKETWRIEEKFSRYRQDNIVYKINHCEGGIVQVDAETAELI
;
A
#
# COMPACT_ATOMS: atom_id res chain seq x y z
N MET A 1 -36.74 -3.62 -6.82
CA MET A 1 -35.87 -2.51 -6.38
C MET A 1 -35.01 -3.01 -5.24
N PHE A 2 -33.75 -3.36 -5.49
CA PHE A 2 -32.60 -3.27 -4.58
C PHE A 2 -31.40 -3.64 -5.45
N GLY A 3 -30.77 -2.62 -6.02
CA GLY A 3 -29.59 -2.75 -6.87
C GLY A 3 -28.40 -3.18 -6.02
N LYS A 4 -27.76 -4.27 -6.42
CA LYS A 4 -26.49 -4.71 -5.88
C LYS A 4 -25.42 -3.69 -6.29
N HIS A 5 -25.03 -2.80 -5.38
CA HIS A 5 -23.80 -2.02 -5.52
C HIS A 5 -22.62 -2.87 -5.10
N SER A 6 -22.26 -3.83 -5.94
CA SER A 6 -20.93 -4.43 -5.93
C SER A 6 -19.97 -3.44 -6.57
N HIS A 7 -19.46 -2.49 -5.79
CA HIS A 7 -18.22 -1.80 -6.14
C HIS A 7 -17.06 -2.79 -5.94
N GLY A 8 -16.94 -3.72 -6.89
CA GLY A 8 -15.72 -4.50 -7.04
C GLY A 8 -14.63 -3.52 -7.45
N ILE A 9 -13.73 -3.21 -6.52
CA ILE A 9 -12.47 -2.54 -6.84
C ILE A 9 -11.72 -3.53 -7.72
N ALA A 10 -11.66 -3.23 -9.03
CA ALA A 10 -10.93 -4.04 -10.00
C ALA A 10 -9.48 -4.25 -9.51
N PRO A 11 -8.85 -5.39 -9.81
CA PRO A 11 -7.45 -5.60 -9.46
C PRO A 11 -6.61 -4.59 -10.25
N MET A 12 -6.14 -3.53 -9.59
CA MET A 12 -5.25 -2.53 -10.19
C MET A 12 -3.84 -3.12 -10.28
N SER A 13 -3.58 -3.90 -11.32
CA SER A 13 -2.23 -4.32 -11.72
C SER A 13 -1.64 -3.35 -12.74
N HIS A 14 -1.52 -2.08 -12.38
CA HIS A 14 -0.72 -1.11 -13.14
C HIS A 14 0.43 -0.68 -12.26
N ASP A 15 1.62 -0.60 -12.84
CA ASP A 15 2.79 -0.02 -12.20
C ASP A 15 2.42 1.38 -11.66
N ARG A 16 2.27 1.48 -10.33
CA ARG A 16 1.88 2.71 -9.63
C ARG A 16 3.05 3.68 -9.48
N SER A 17 4.25 3.33 -9.94
CA SER A 17 5.45 4.17 -9.82
C SER A 17 5.28 5.54 -10.46
N ASN A 18 4.41 5.68 -11.47
CA ASN A 18 4.08 6.96 -12.10
C ASN A 18 3.23 7.90 -11.22
N GLN A 19 2.80 7.47 -10.03
CA GLN A 19 1.98 8.23 -9.09
C GLN A 19 2.78 8.79 -7.90
N ILE A 20 4.11 8.72 -7.95
CA ILE A 20 4.97 9.26 -6.90
C ILE A 20 5.35 10.70 -7.25
N HIS A 21 5.00 11.63 -6.38
CA HIS A 21 5.37 13.03 -6.51
C HIS A 21 6.57 13.35 -5.59
N ILE A 22 7.57 14.03 -6.12
CA ILE A 22 8.77 14.43 -5.38
C ILE A 22 8.95 15.93 -5.56
N GLN A 23 9.04 16.65 -4.45
CA GLN A 23 9.24 18.10 -4.42
C GLN A 23 10.42 18.43 -3.50
N HIS A 24 11.30 19.32 -3.94
CA HIS A 24 12.35 19.89 -3.10
C HIS A 24 11.85 21.18 -2.43
N HIS A 25 12.08 21.31 -1.14
CA HIS A 25 11.84 22.50 -0.32
C HIS A 25 13.18 23.01 0.23
N ASP A 26 13.18 24.19 0.86
CA ASP A 26 14.42 24.87 1.29
C ASP A 26 15.33 24.00 2.20
N ASN A 27 14.75 23.09 2.99
CA ASN A 27 15.49 22.27 3.96
C ASN A 27 15.21 20.75 3.87
N TYR A 28 14.38 20.30 2.92
CA TYR A 28 14.02 18.89 2.81
C TYR A 28 13.39 18.55 1.46
N TRP A 29 13.37 17.25 1.14
CA TRP A 29 12.58 16.70 0.06
C TRP A 29 11.28 16.13 0.59
N GLN A 30 10.18 16.42 -0.09
CA GLN A 30 8.87 15.84 0.15
C GLN A 30 8.61 14.78 -0.91
N ILE A 31 8.20 13.59 -0.47
CA ILE A 31 7.77 12.51 -1.35
C ILE A 31 6.34 12.15 -0.99
N GLN A 32 5.44 12.15 -1.97
CA GLN A 32 4.03 11.85 -1.81
C GLN A 32 3.59 10.74 -2.77
N PHE A 33 2.70 9.86 -2.31
CA PHE A 33 2.08 8.82 -3.13
C PHE A 33 0.77 8.34 -2.48
N GLU A 34 -0.12 7.75 -3.25
CA GLU A 34 -1.38 7.21 -2.73
C GLU A 34 -1.21 5.74 -2.31
N ALA A 35 -1.57 5.43 -1.07
CA ALA A 35 -1.66 4.06 -0.57
C ALA A 35 -2.61 3.98 0.64
N MET A 36 -3.14 2.79 0.90
CA MET A 36 -4.05 2.51 2.02
C MET A 36 -5.28 3.44 2.03
N ALA A 37 -5.76 3.79 0.84
CA ALA A 37 -6.86 4.76 0.60
C ALA A 37 -6.60 6.17 1.17
N SER A 38 -5.33 6.61 1.20
CA SER A 38 -4.93 7.94 1.64
C SER A 38 -3.64 8.44 0.96
N THR A 39 -3.40 9.75 0.99
CA THR A 39 -2.11 10.33 0.64
C THR A 39 -1.08 10.00 1.71
N CYS A 40 -0.04 9.25 1.35
CA CYS A 40 1.13 9.00 2.18
C CYS A 40 2.22 10.04 1.86
N GLU A 41 2.93 10.50 2.88
CA GLU A 41 3.98 11.51 2.77
C GLU A 41 5.22 11.13 3.59
N VAL A 42 6.40 11.39 3.00
CA VAL A 42 7.68 11.27 3.68
C VAL A 42 8.52 12.51 3.41
N LEU A 43 9.07 13.09 4.48
CA LEU A 43 10.01 14.21 4.41
C LEU A 43 11.44 13.68 4.62
N VAL A 44 12.36 14.03 3.74
CA VAL A 44 13.74 13.56 3.75
C VAL A 44 14.69 14.76 3.78
N ASP A 45 15.41 14.90 4.89
CA ASP A 45 16.46 15.90 5.05
C ASP A 45 17.77 15.38 4.43
N THR A 46 18.00 15.72 3.16
CA THR A 46 19.20 15.33 2.41
C THR A 46 19.40 16.21 1.18
N ASP A 47 20.65 16.40 0.78
CA ASP A 47 21.01 17.05 -0.49
C ASP A 47 21.13 16.05 -1.66
N ASP A 48 21.13 14.73 -1.39
CA ASP A 48 21.27 13.69 -2.42
C ASP A 48 19.93 13.39 -3.10
N SER A 49 19.68 14.05 -4.24
CA SER A 49 18.47 13.82 -5.05
C SER A 49 18.36 12.38 -5.59
N GLN A 50 19.47 11.68 -5.82
CA GLN A 50 19.42 10.27 -6.26
C GLN A 50 18.97 9.36 -5.13
N LEU A 51 19.38 9.64 -3.89
CA LEU A 51 18.87 8.95 -2.72
C LEU A 51 17.36 9.14 -2.59
N VAL A 52 16.86 10.36 -2.74
CA VAL A 52 15.42 10.67 -2.68
C VAL A 52 14.64 9.87 -3.70
N GLN A 53 15.12 9.79 -4.94
CA GLN A 53 14.49 8.98 -6.01
C GLN A 53 14.47 7.48 -5.66
N ARG A 54 15.56 6.94 -5.10
CA ARG A 54 15.61 5.54 -4.65
C ARG A 54 14.65 5.28 -3.50
N LEU A 55 14.62 6.17 -2.50
CA LEU A 55 13.74 6.06 -1.35
C LEU A 55 12.28 6.10 -1.77
N ALA A 56 11.92 7.04 -2.65
CA ALA A 56 10.60 7.20 -3.21
C ALA A 56 10.07 5.88 -3.80
N HIS A 57 10.86 5.22 -4.65
CA HIS A 57 10.47 3.96 -5.27
C HIS A 57 10.42 2.80 -4.27
N LEU A 58 11.38 2.70 -3.34
CA LEU A 58 11.42 1.61 -2.36
C LEU A 58 10.23 1.67 -1.41
N MET A 59 9.98 2.83 -0.81
CA MET A 59 8.93 2.95 0.21
C MET A 59 7.53 2.88 -0.39
N SER A 60 7.30 3.46 -1.57
CA SER A 60 5.98 3.37 -2.21
C SER A 60 5.66 1.93 -2.60
N LYS A 61 6.63 1.22 -3.20
CA LYS A 61 6.48 -0.19 -3.57
C LYS A 61 6.20 -1.07 -2.37
N GLU A 62 6.91 -0.85 -1.27
CA GLU A 62 6.70 -1.64 -0.07
C GLU A 62 5.35 -1.32 0.60
N THR A 63 4.96 -0.05 0.63
CA THR A 63 3.64 0.34 1.15
C THR A 63 2.50 -0.27 0.33
N TRP A 64 2.65 -0.32 -1.00
CA TRP A 64 1.70 -0.99 -1.89
C TRP A 64 1.66 -2.51 -1.68
N ARG A 65 2.79 -3.16 -1.44
CA ARG A 65 2.84 -4.60 -1.08
C ARG A 65 2.07 -4.86 0.22
N ILE A 66 2.28 -4.02 1.24
CA ILE A 66 1.57 -4.11 2.52
C ILE A 66 0.07 -3.88 2.32
N GLU A 67 -0.32 -2.88 1.53
CA GLU A 67 -1.73 -2.62 1.20
C GLU A 67 -2.38 -3.81 0.50
N GLU A 68 -1.73 -4.39 -0.51
CA GLU A 68 -2.21 -5.58 -1.20
C GLU A 68 -2.40 -6.75 -0.24
N LYS A 69 -1.42 -6.99 0.64
CA LYS A 69 -1.45 -8.09 1.60
C LYS A 69 -2.50 -7.93 2.70
N PHE A 70 -2.68 -6.71 3.24
CA PHE A 70 -3.45 -6.48 4.47
C PHE A 70 -4.74 -5.68 4.30
N SER A 71 -5.08 -5.21 3.09
CA SER A 71 -6.34 -4.48 2.87
C SER A 71 -7.57 -5.33 3.18
N ARG A 72 -8.45 -4.84 4.06
CA ARG A 72 -9.75 -5.48 4.38
C ARG A 72 -10.75 -5.41 3.23
N TYR A 73 -10.51 -4.54 2.26
CA TYR A 73 -11.43 -4.26 1.15
C TYR A 73 -11.14 -5.09 -0.09
N ARG A 74 -10.02 -5.82 -0.11
CA ARG A 74 -9.66 -6.73 -1.18
C ARG A 74 -10.16 -8.13 -0.86
N GLN A 75 -10.39 -8.92 -1.91
CA GLN A 75 -10.86 -10.30 -1.79
C GLN A 75 -9.78 -11.34 -2.10
N ASP A 76 -8.56 -10.90 -2.42
CA ASP A 76 -7.48 -11.72 -2.95
C ASP A 76 -6.27 -11.81 -2.01
N ASN A 77 -6.44 -11.56 -0.71
CA ASN A 77 -5.34 -11.53 0.24
C ASN A 77 -5.58 -12.35 1.52
N ILE A 78 -4.59 -12.36 2.42
CA ILE A 78 -4.63 -13.18 3.64
C ILE A 78 -5.71 -12.71 4.61
N VAL A 79 -5.94 -11.41 4.72
CA VAL A 79 -6.98 -10.84 5.58
C VAL A 79 -8.37 -11.28 5.12
N TYR A 80 -8.64 -11.30 3.81
CA TYR A 80 -9.88 -11.84 3.27
C TYR A 80 -10.04 -13.32 3.63
N LYS A 81 -9.00 -14.14 3.44
CA LYS A 81 -9.03 -15.58 3.80
C LYS A 81 -9.34 -15.81 5.28
N ILE A 82 -8.69 -15.06 6.17
CA ILE A 82 -8.93 -15.13 7.62
C ILE A 82 -10.40 -14.77 7.92
N ASN A 83 -10.89 -13.67 7.38
CA ASN A 83 -12.25 -13.20 7.66
C ASN A 83 -13.36 -14.11 7.08
N HIS A 84 -13.05 -14.96 6.11
CA HIS A 84 -14.00 -15.84 5.43
C HIS A 84 -13.72 -17.34 5.67
N CYS A 85 -12.94 -17.70 6.69
CA CYS A 85 -12.60 -19.09 6.98
C CYS A 85 -13.69 -19.87 7.73
N GLU A 86 -14.79 -19.23 8.12
CA GLU A 86 -15.94 -19.86 8.81
C GLU A 86 -15.55 -20.66 10.08
N GLY A 87 -14.58 -20.14 10.85
CA GLY A 87 -14.04 -20.80 12.05
C GLY A 87 -12.98 -21.87 11.76
N GLY A 88 -12.57 -22.02 10.50
CA GLY A 88 -11.47 -22.88 10.09
C GLY A 88 -10.09 -22.36 10.47
N ILE A 89 -9.07 -23.21 10.30
CA ILE A 89 -7.67 -22.87 10.55
C ILE A 89 -7.07 -22.26 9.28
N VAL A 90 -6.51 -21.06 9.39
CA VAL A 90 -5.76 -20.41 8.30
C VAL A 90 -4.28 -20.40 8.67
N GLN A 91 -3.46 -21.02 7.83
CA GLN A 91 -2.00 -20.91 7.94
C GLN A 91 -1.57 -19.52 7.47
N VAL A 92 -0.71 -18.87 8.25
CA VAL A 92 -0.20 -17.52 7.98
C VAL A 92 1.32 -17.55 7.94
N ASP A 93 1.92 -16.58 7.23
CA ASP A 93 3.38 -16.40 7.25
C ASP A 93 3.83 -15.66 8.53
N ALA A 94 5.15 -15.59 8.74
CA ALA A 94 5.73 -14.95 9.93
C ALA A 94 5.35 -13.46 10.04
N GLU A 95 5.41 -12.70 8.94
CA GLU A 95 5.02 -11.29 8.93
C GLU A 95 3.55 -11.10 9.37
N THR A 96 2.65 -11.96 8.90
CA THR A 96 1.24 -11.91 9.29
C THR A 96 1.06 -12.33 10.74
N ALA A 97 1.78 -13.36 11.19
CA ALA A 97 1.72 -13.85 12.57
C ALA A 97 2.22 -12.83 13.60
N GLU A 98 3.21 -12.00 13.25
CA GLU A 98 3.73 -10.95 14.12
C GLU A 98 2.77 -9.77 14.28
N LEU A 99 1.81 -9.60 13.36
CA LEU A 99 0.89 -8.46 13.35
C LEU A 99 -0.42 -8.72 14.12
N ILE A 100 -0.84 -9.99 14.31
CA ILE A 100 -2.18 -10.37 14.79
C ILE A 100 -2.18 -11.08 16.14
#